data_AF-A0A845WDK8-F1
#
_entry.id   AF-A0A845WDK8-F1
#
_cell.length_a   1.000
_cell.length_b   1.000
_cell.length_c   1.000
_cell.angle_alpha   90.00
_cell.angle_beta   90.00
_cell.angle_gamma   90.00
#
_symmetry.space_group_name_H-M   'P 1'
#
loop_
_entity.id
_entity.type
_entity.pdbx_description
1 polymer ?
#
loop_
_entity_poly.entity_id
_entity_poly.type
_entity_poly.pdbx_seq_one_letter_code
_entity_poly.pdbx_strand_id
1 'polypeptide(L)'
;MSVFETKITHSYNQQDIQQILNLALARQEMVEEFSREQLVEIASELGISIHTLLEAEREWLAQQQEEQKRHEFNSYRRSQFKKSFGKFLIVNSFLLAINLINVGYLSWSLYILLFWGLWIALRAWNTYQIQGDDYERAFQKWKLQNQVKQIAQSTYTSLKNWIQDQGLMTKE
;
A
#
# COMPACT_ATOMS: atom_id res chain seq x y z
N MET A 1 -28.81 -11.25 -39.63
CA MET A 1 -27.71 -10.38 -40.11
C MET A 1 -26.41 -11.10 -39.80
N SER A 2 -25.68 -11.50 -40.84
CA SER A 2 -24.40 -12.20 -40.76
C SER A 2 -23.34 -11.24 -40.22
N VAL A 3 -22.77 -11.56 -39.05
CA VAL A 3 -21.65 -10.80 -38.50
C VAL A 3 -20.39 -11.28 -39.21
N PHE A 4 -19.75 -10.35 -39.91
CA PHE A 4 -18.60 -10.58 -40.78
C PHE A 4 -17.48 -11.33 -40.06
N GLU A 5 -17.30 -12.59 -40.44
CA GLU A 5 -16.11 -13.40 -40.21
C GLU A 5 -14.97 -12.84 -41.06
N THR A 6 -14.38 -11.73 -40.62
CA THR A 6 -13.22 -11.13 -41.27
C THR A 6 -11.98 -11.80 -40.70
N LYS A 7 -11.56 -12.88 -41.35
CA LYS A 7 -10.32 -13.60 -41.06
C LYS A 7 -9.12 -12.74 -41.44
N ILE A 8 -8.85 -11.68 -40.67
CA ILE A 8 -7.59 -10.95 -40.75
C ILE A 8 -6.57 -11.84 -40.05
N THR A 9 -5.54 -12.29 -40.80
CA THR A 9 -4.37 -12.97 -40.22
C THR A 9 -3.60 -11.95 -39.38
N HIS A 10 -4.12 -11.64 -38.20
CA HIS A 10 -3.48 -10.79 -37.22
C HIS A 10 -2.37 -11.62 -36.56
N SER A 11 -1.11 -11.30 -36.86
CA SER A 11 -0.01 -11.79 -36.04
C SER A 11 -0.08 -11.03 -34.72
N TYR A 12 -0.36 -11.73 -33.64
CA TYR A 12 -0.32 -11.15 -32.29
C TYR A 12 1.11 -11.22 -31.77
N ASN A 13 1.60 -10.13 -31.18
CA ASN A 13 2.85 -10.18 -30.45
C ASN A 13 2.63 -10.84 -29.07
N GLN A 14 3.71 -11.16 -28.37
CA GLN A 14 3.64 -11.81 -27.06
C GLN A 14 2.88 -10.97 -26.01
N GLN A 15 3.02 -9.64 -26.02
CA GLN A 15 2.33 -8.73 -25.10
C GLN A 15 0.81 -8.72 -25.39
N ASP A 16 0.42 -8.72 -26.67
CA ASP A 16 -0.99 -8.77 -27.09
C ASP A 16 -1.63 -10.08 -26.62
N ILE A 17 -0.94 -11.22 -26.78
CA ILE A 17 -1.42 -12.54 -26.33
C ILE A 17 -1.66 -12.54 -24.82
N GLN A 18 -0.71 -12.01 -24.04
CA GLN A 18 -0.84 -11.92 -22.58
C GLN A 18 -2.02 -11.04 -22.15
N GLN A 19 -2.21 -9.89 -22.80
CA GLN A 19 -3.32 -8.99 -22.49
C GLN A 19 -4.69 -9.59 -22.85
N ILE A 20 -4.79 -10.23 -24.02
CA ILE A 20 -6.02 -10.89 -24.47
C ILE A 20 -6.37 -12.04 -23.51
N LEU A 21 -5.39 -12.85 -23.12
CA LEU A 21 -5.60 -13.97 -22.19
C LEU A 21 -6.02 -13.48 -20.80
N ASN A 22 -5.36 -12.45 -20.26
CA ASN A 22 -5.73 -11.85 -18.97
C ASN A 22 -7.18 -11.32 -19.00
N LEU A 23 -7.55 -10.60 -20.07
CA LEU A 23 -8.91 -10.10 -20.22
C LEU A 23 -9.94 -11.22 -20.37
N ALA A 24 -9.60 -12.30 -21.06
CA ALA A 24 -10.47 -13.47 -21.20
C ALA A 24 -10.70 -14.16 -19.85
N LEU A 25 -9.62 -14.40 -19.08
CA LEU A 25 -9.67 -15.01 -17.75
C LEU A 25 -10.45 -14.13 -16.76
N ALA A 26 -10.27 -12.81 -16.78
CA ALA A 26 -10.99 -11.88 -15.89
C ALA A 26 -12.49 -11.77 -16.20
N ARG A 27 -12.91 -12.06 -17.44
CA ARG A 27 -14.32 -12.06 -17.87
C ARG A 27 -15.01 -13.39 -17.67
N GLN A 28 -14.24 -14.45 -17.55
CA GLN A 28 -14.77 -15.76 -17.26
C GLN A 28 -15.26 -15.72 -15.81
N GLU A 29 -16.57 -15.81 -15.59
CA GLU A 29 -17.20 -15.91 -14.27
C GLU A 29 -16.87 -17.25 -13.61
N MET A 30 -15.57 -17.55 -13.46
CA MET A 30 -15.11 -18.70 -12.72
C MET A 30 -15.27 -18.38 -11.23
N VAL A 31 -16.21 -19.08 -10.62
CA VAL A 31 -16.53 -19.01 -9.19
C VAL A 31 -15.41 -19.62 -8.33
N GLU A 32 -14.44 -20.30 -8.95
CA GLU A 32 -13.43 -21.09 -8.27
C GLU A 32 -12.01 -20.56 -8.51
N GLU A 33 -11.22 -20.46 -7.44
CA GLU A 33 -9.79 -20.12 -7.50
C GLU A 33 -9.03 -21.26 -8.20
N PHE A 34 -8.11 -20.94 -9.11
CA PHE A 34 -7.29 -21.95 -9.75
C PHE A 34 -6.33 -22.61 -8.76
N SER A 35 -6.31 -23.94 -8.72
CA SER A 35 -5.33 -24.68 -7.93
C SER A 35 -3.94 -24.56 -8.54
N ARG A 36 -2.90 -24.80 -7.74
CA ARG A 36 -1.51 -24.79 -8.20
C ARG A 36 -1.27 -25.82 -9.30
N GLU A 37 -1.96 -26.96 -9.21
CA GLU A 37 -1.90 -28.05 -10.19
C GLU A 37 -2.49 -27.61 -11.54
N GLN A 38 -3.63 -26.91 -11.52
CA GLN A 38 -4.25 -26.36 -12.74
C GLN A 38 -3.37 -25.29 -13.39
N LEU A 39 -2.72 -24.45 -12.59
CA LEU A 39 -1.76 -23.46 -13.09
C LEU A 39 -0.55 -24.12 -13.79
N VAL A 40 -0.08 -25.26 -13.28
CA VAL A 40 0.99 -26.05 -13.93
C VAL A 40 0.49 -26.72 -15.22
N GLU A 41 -0.73 -27.23 -15.23
CA GLU A 41 -1.35 -27.84 -16.40
C GLU A 41 -1.49 -26.83 -17.55
N ILE A 42 -2.05 -25.65 -17.27
CA ILE A 42 -2.16 -24.54 -18.24
C ILE A 42 -0.78 -24.12 -18.76
N ALA A 43 0.21 -24.00 -17.87
CA ALA A 43 1.57 -23.65 -18.28
C ALA A 43 2.17 -24.71 -19.22
N SER A 44 1.92 -25.99 -18.95
CA SER A 44 2.38 -27.09 -19.79
C SER A 44 1.71 -27.09 -21.18
N GLU A 45 0.42 -26.78 -21.26
CA GLU A 45 -0.32 -26.63 -22.53
C GLU A 45 0.19 -25.47 -23.37
N LEU A 46 0.60 -24.37 -22.70
CA LEU A 46 1.19 -23.20 -23.34
C LEU A 46 2.68 -23.40 -23.69
N GLY A 47 3.27 -24.56 -23.38
CA GLY A 47 4.68 -24.86 -23.63
C GLY A 47 5.65 -24.11 -22.71
N ILE A 48 5.17 -23.59 -21.58
CA ILE A 48 5.97 -22.89 -20.57
C ILE A 48 6.64 -23.94 -19.68
N SER A 49 7.96 -23.81 -19.50
CA SER A 49 8.70 -24.73 -18.63
C SER A 49 8.35 -24.52 -17.15
N ILE A 50 8.36 -25.60 -16.37
CA ILE A 50 8.12 -25.55 -14.92
C ILE A 50 9.13 -24.62 -14.23
N HIS A 51 10.37 -24.56 -14.72
CA HIS A 51 11.39 -23.65 -14.20
C HIS A 51 10.98 -22.18 -14.38
N THR A 52 10.54 -21.81 -15.58
CA THR A 52 10.07 -20.45 -15.89
C THR A 52 8.82 -20.09 -15.07
N LEU A 53 7.92 -21.05 -14.87
CA LEU A 53 6.73 -20.87 -14.03
C LEU A 53 7.09 -20.58 -12.56
N LEU A 54 8.06 -21.31 -12.01
CA LEU A 54 8.53 -21.10 -10.63
C LEU A 54 9.24 -19.75 -10.45
N GLU A 55 10.01 -19.31 -11.44
CA GLU A 55 10.64 -17.98 -11.43
C GLU A 55 9.57 -16.89 -11.47
N ALA A 56 8.58 -17.01 -12.36
CA ALA A 56 7.47 -16.08 -12.46
C ALA A 56 6.61 -16.04 -11.17
N GLU A 57 6.34 -17.20 -10.55
CA GLU A 57 5.61 -17.28 -9.27
C GLU A 57 6.39 -16.58 -8.14
N ARG A 58 7.71 -16.77 -8.08
CA ARG A 58 8.56 -16.09 -7.10
C ARG A 58 8.58 -14.58 -7.31
N GLU A 59 8.73 -14.13 -8.56
CA GLU A 59 8.69 -12.71 -8.90
C GLU A 59 7.34 -12.09 -8.56
N TRP A 60 6.25 -12.77 -8.90
CA TRP A 60 4.89 -12.34 -8.57
C TRP A 60 4.68 -12.23 -7.05
N LEU A 61 5.12 -13.24 -6.28
CA LEU A 61 5.06 -13.18 -4.81
C LEU A 61 5.86 -12.00 -4.25
N ALA A 62 7.05 -11.73 -4.80
CA ALA A 62 7.87 -10.59 -4.37
C ALA A 62 7.18 -9.25 -4.68
N GLN A 63 6.56 -9.12 -5.85
CA GLN A 63 5.78 -7.94 -6.23
C GLN A 63 4.56 -7.77 -5.32
N GLN A 64 3.80 -8.84 -5.05
CA GLN A 64 2.65 -8.79 -4.16
C GLN A 64 3.03 -8.36 -2.74
N GLN A 65 4.16 -8.85 -2.21
CA GLN A 65 4.67 -8.40 -0.90
C GLN A 65 5.07 -6.93 -0.90
N GLU A 66 5.61 -6.41 -2.01
CA GLU A 66 5.94 -4.99 -2.13
C GLU A 66 4.68 -4.11 -2.21
N GLU A 67 3.71 -4.52 -3.04
CA GLU A 67 2.41 -3.85 -3.15
C GLU A 67 1.68 -3.80 -1.80
N GLN A 68 1.66 -4.90 -1.05
CA GLN A 68 1.11 -4.94 0.30
C GLN A 68 1.79 -3.92 1.23
N LYS A 69 3.14 -3.83 1.20
CA LYS A 69 3.89 -2.83 1.99
C LYS A 69 3.56 -1.41 1.54
N ARG A 70 3.39 -1.16 0.24
CA ARG A 70 2.96 0.16 -0.29
C ARG A 70 1.55 0.50 0.19
N HIS A 71 0.63 -0.45 0.21
CA HIS A 71 -0.72 -0.28 0.75
C HIS A 71 -0.71 0.05 2.25
N GLU A 72 0.07 -0.68 3.06
CA GLU A 72 0.24 -0.40 4.49
C GLU A 72 0.82 1.00 4.72
N PHE A 73 1.84 1.37 3.95
CA PHE A 73 2.45 2.69 4.03
C PHE A 73 1.44 3.81 3.68
N ASN A 74 0.65 3.61 2.63
CA ASN A 74 -0.40 4.54 2.23
C ASN A 74 -1.47 4.70 3.33
N SER A 75 -1.88 3.59 3.95
CA SER A 75 -2.81 3.60 5.08
C SER A 75 -2.21 4.34 6.29
N TYR A 76 -0.94 4.09 6.60
CA TYR A 76 -0.21 4.77 7.66
C TYR A 76 -0.16 6.28 7.43
N ARG A 77 0.21 6.74 6.23
CA ARG A 77 0.24 8.17 5.88
C ARG A 77 -1.13 8.83 6.02
N ARG A 78 -2.19 8.16 5.53
CA ARG A 78 -3.58 8.64 5.68
C ARG A 78 -3.99 8.76 7.15
N SER A 79 -3.61 7.80 7.99
CA SER A 79 -3.88 7.83 9.44
C SER A 79 -3.19 9.01 10.14
N GLN A 80 -1.90 9.25 9.83
CA GLN A 80 -1.16 10.39 10.38
C GLN A 80 -1.77 11.74 9.96
N PHE A 81 -2.24 11.83 8.72
CA PHE A 81 -2.94 13.00 8.23
C PHE A 81 -4.27 13.21 8.95
N LYS A 82 -5.11 12.17 9.09
CA LYS A 82 -6.38 12.24 9.84
C LYS A 82 -6.17 12.74 11.27
N LYS A 83 -5.13 12.26 11.97
CA LYS A 83 -4.80 12.74 13.33
C LYS A 83 -4.42 14.22 13.35
N SER A 84 -3.60 14.66 12.39
CA SER A 84 -3.16 16.05 12.30
C SER A 84 -4.31 16.99 11.93
N PHE A 85 -5.18 16.56 11.01
CA PHE A 85 -6.38 17.26 10.61
C PHE A 85 -7.40 17.37 11.74
N GLY A 86 -7.61 16.29 12.51
CA GLY A 86 -8.47 16.31 13.69
C GLY A 86 -7.99 17.31 14.75
N LYS A 87 -6.68 17.35 15.04
CA LYS A 87 -6.10 18.35 15.95
C LYS A 87 -6.34 19.78 15.45
N PHE A 88 -6.15 20.01 14.15
CA PHE A 88 -6.42 21.32 13.54
C PHE A 88 -7.88 21.73 13.67
N LEU A 89 -8.81 20.83 13.38
CA LEU A 89 -10.24 21.09 13.53
C LEU A 89 -10.59 21.45 14.98
N ILE A 90 -10.08 20.71 15.96
CA ILE A 90 -10.36 21.00 17.38
C ILE A 90 -9.85 22.39 17.76
N VAL A 91 -8.59 22.71 17.42
CA VAL A 91 -7.99 24.01 17.75
C VAL A 91 -8.70 25.16 17.04
N ASN A 92 -9.02 25.01 15.75
CA ASN A 92 -9.70 26.05 14.98
C ASN A 92 -11.14 26.24 15.42
N SER A 93 -11.88 25.18 15.69
CA SER A 93 -13.23 25.27 16.26
C SER A 93 -13.23 25.97 17.62
N PHE A 94 -12.24 25.68 18.47
CA PHE A 94 -12.09 26.34 19.76
C PHE A 94 -11.76 27.84 19.62
N LEU A 95 -10.84 28.20 18.72
CA LEU A 95 -10.52 29.59 18.39
C LEU A 95 -11.72 30.33 17.80
N LEU A 96 -12.50 29.67 16.93
CA LEU A 96 -13.70 30.23 16.33
C LEU A 96 -14.76 30.53 17.41
N ALA A 97 -14.96 29.59 18.35
CA ALA A 97 -15.88 29.75 19.47
C ALA A 97 -15.49 30.91 20.39
N ILE A 98 -14.20 31.00 20.77
CA ILE A 98 -13.70 32.14 21.58
C ILE A 98 -13.89 33.46 20.85
N ASN A 99 -13.59 33.51 19.55
CA ASN A 99 -13.75 34.73 18.78
C ASN A 99 -15.22 35.15 18.65
N LEU A 100 -16.14 34.19 18.46
CA LEU A 100 -17.57 34.45 18.39
C LEU A 100 -18.11 35.01 19.72
N ILE A 101 -17.65 34.47 20.85
CA ILE A 101 -18.05 34.90 22.20
C ILE A 101 -17.48 36.28 22.55
N ASN A 102 -16.22 36.58 22.18
CA ASN A 102 -15.56 37.83 22.56
C ASN A 102 -15.96 39.03 21.69
N VAL A 103 -16.08 38.84 20.37
CA VAL A 103 -16.11 39.95 19.41
C VAL A 103 -17.44 40.01 18.66
N GLY A 104 -18.18 38.89 18.56
CA GLY A 104 -19.42 38.80 17.77
C GLY A 104 -19.21 38.76 16.25
N TYR A 105 -17.99 39.03 15.76
CA TYR A 105 -17.59 38.95 14.35
C TYR A 105 -16.19 38.33 14.19
N LEU A 106 -15.94 37.69 13.03
CA LEU A 106 -14.69 36.99 12.71
C LEU A 106 -13.58 37.97 12.31
N SER A 107 -12.70 38.35 13.25
CA SER A 107 -11.64 39.35 13.02
C SER A 107 -10.24 38.72 12.90
N TRP A 108 -9.60 38.41 14.02
CA TRP A 108 -8.24 37.86 14.08
C TRP A 108 -8.13 36.34 13.83
N SER A 109 -9.18 35.57 14.13
CA SER A 109 -9.17 34.10 14.04
C SER A 109 -9.13 33.61 12.60
N LEU A 110 -9.65 34.40 11.64
CA LEU A 110 -9.60 34.09 10.21
C LEU A 110 -8.16 34.09 9.68
N TYR A 111 -7.31 35.04 10.12
CA TYR A 111 -5.91 35.08 9.70
C TYR A 111 -5.13 33.86 10.22
N ILE A 112 -5.38 33.46 11.48
CA ILE A 112 -4.78 32.25 12.07
C ILE A 112 -5.24 31.00 11.31
N LEU A 113 -6.55 30.91 11.02
CA LEU A 113 -7.14 29.81 10.29
C LEU A 113 -6.63 29.72 8.85
N LEU A 114 -6.45 30.85 8.16
CA LEU A 114 -5.85 30.91 6.82
C LEU A 114 -4.40 30.47 6.82
N PHE A 115 -3.59 30.99 7.75
CA PHE A 115 -2.16 30.65 7.82
C PHE A 115 -1.94 29.18 8.16
N TRP A 116 -2.66 28.65 9.16
CA TRP A 116 -2.58 27.24 9.53
C TRP A 116 -3.26 26.32 8.51
N GLY A 117 -4.36 26.78 7.91
CA GLY A 117 -5.06 26.06 6.84
C GLY A 117 -4.18 25.87 5.61
N LEU A 118 -3.41 26.89 5.22
CA LEU A 118 -2.44 26.81 4.13
C LEU A 118 -1.35 25.78 4.43
N TRP A 119 -0.77 25.81 5.63
CA TRP A 119 0.25 24.84 6.04
C TRP A 119 -0.26 23.39 5.97
N ILE A 120 -1.50 23.16 6.40
CA ILE A 120 -2.11 21.83 6.37
C ILE A 120 -2.51 21.42 4.96
N ALA A 121 -3.00 22.34 4.13
CA ALA A 121 -3.30 22.08 2.73
C ALA A 121 -2.03 21.62 1.98
N LEU A 122 -0.90 22.28 2.21
CA LEU A 122 0.40 21.87 1.64
C LEU A 122 0.83 20.48 2.14
N ARG A 123 0.64 20.19 3.43
CA ARG A 123 0.89 18.84 3.99
C ARG A 123 -0.06 17.79 3.43
N ALA A 124 -1.32 18.14 3.21
CA ALA A 124 -2.33 17.28 2.62
C ALA A 124 -1.94 16.93 1.19
N TRP A 125 -1.61 17.95 0.39
CA TRP A 125 -1.17 17.80 -1.00
C TRP A 125 -0.01 16.81 -1.11
N ASN A 126 1.04 16.99 -0.32
CA ASN A 126 2.19 16.09 -0.27
C ASN A 126 1.81 14.66 0.22
N THR A 127 0.80 14.53 1.08
CA THR A 127 0.32 13.23 1.57
C THR A 127 -0.50 12.44 0.53
N TYR A 128 -1.27 13.15 -0.29
CA TYR A 128 -2.08 12.55 -1.36
C TYR A 128 -1.32 12.40 -2.69
N GLN A 129 -0.14 13.00 -2.81
CA GLN A 129 0.74 12.77 -3.93
C GLN A 129 1.44 11.41 -3.78
N ILE A 130 0.88 10.40 -4.48
CA ILE A 130 1.34 8.99 -4.47
C ILE A 130 2.52 8.79 -5.46
N GLN A 131 2.95 9.84 -6.15
CA GLN A 131 3.95 9.78 -7.22
C GLN A 131 5.05 10.84 -7.00
N GLY A 132 6.30 10.43 -7.13
CA GLY A 132 7.49 11.30 -7.06
C GLY A 132 8.60 10.77 -6.14
N ASP A 133 9.80 11.32 -6.31
CA ASP A 133 11.00 10.89 -5.58
C ASP A 133 10.84 10.97 -4.05
N ASP A 134 10.08 11.94 -3.56
CA ASP A 134 9.80 12.11 -2.14
C ASP A 134 8.92 10.99 -1.57
N TYR A 135 7.97 10.46 -2.37
CA TYR A 135 7.16 9.31 -1.98
C TYR A 135 8.05 8.08 -1.81
N GLU A 136 8.92 7.80 -2.78
CA GLU A 136 9.78 6.62 -2.77
C GLU A 136 10.79 6.69 -1.62
N ARG A 137 11.42 7.86 -1.40
CA ARG A 137 12.30 8.08 -0.24
C ARG A 137 11.59 7.86 1.09
N ALA A 138 10.34 8.34 1.22
CA ALA A 138 9.56 8.16 2.43
C ALA A 138 9.16 6.69 2.64
N PHE A 139 8.80 5.98 1.58
CA PHE A 139 8.50 4.55 1.61
C PHE A 139 9.72 3.72 2.04
N GLN A 140 10.89 3.97 1.44
CA GLN A 140 12.12 3.25 1.80
C GLN A 140 12.52 3.49 3.27
N LYS A 141 12.43 4.75 3.74
CA LYS A 141 12.67 5.07 5.16
C LYS A 141 11.70 4.33 6.08
N TRP A 142 10.41 4.31 5.75
CA TRP A 142 9.40 3.62 6.54
C TRP A 142 9.62 2.10 6.55
N LYS A 143 9.94 1.52 5.39
CA LYS A 143 10.24 0.09 5.22
C LYS A 143 11.43 -0.32 6.11
N LEU A 144 12.52 0.45 6.07
CA LEU A 144 13.70 0.19 6.90
C LEU A 144 13.37 0.27 8.40
N GLN A 145 12.65 1.32 8.83
CA GLN A 145 12.27 1.48 10.23
C GLN A 145 11.38 0.34 10.74
N ASN A 146 10.44 -0.13 9.93
CA ASN A 146 9.56 -1.23 10.31
C ASN A 146 10.31 -2.58 10.36
N GLN A 147 11.21 -2.84 9.42
CA GLN A 147 12.05 -4.05 9.44
C GLN A 147 12.95 -4.09 10.67
N VAL A 148 13.62 -2.97 11.00
CA VAL A 148 14.51 -2.89 12.17
C VAL A 148 13.72 -3.13 13.47
N LYS A 149 12.50 -2.59 13.59
CA LYS A 149 11.64 -2.83 14.76
C LYS A 149 11.26 -4.30 14.92
N GLN A 150 10.88 -4.97 13.83
CA GLN A 150 10.52 -6.39 13.86
C GLN A 150 11.72 -7.26 14.23
N ILE A 151 12.91 -6.96 13.69
CA ILE A 151 14.15 -7.66 14.01
C ILE A 151 14.52 -7.45 15.48
N ALA A 152 14.49 -6.21 15.97
CA ALA A 152 14.81 -5.92 17.37
C ALA A 152 13.86 -6.65 18.34
N GLN A 153 12.56 -6.70 18.02
CA GLN A 153 11.57 -7.40 18.82
C GLN A 153 11.74 -8.93 18.77
N SER A 154 12.04 -9.50 17.61
CA SER A 154 12.26 -10.95 17.49
C SER A 154 13.54 -11.36 18.22
N THR A 155 14.64 -10.62 18.04
CA THR A 155 15.92 -10.91 18.72
C THR A 155 15.82 -10.73 20.24
N TYR A 156 15.10 -9.71 20.71
CA TYR A 156 14.87 -9.53 22.15
C TYR A 156 14.07 -10.69 22.74
N THR A 157 13.05 -11.16 22.02
CA THR A 157 12.21 -12.28 22.48
C THR A 157 13.01 -13.58 22.51
N SER A 158 13.81 -13.86 21.48
CA SER A 158 14.68 -15.04 21.44
C SER A 158 15.77 -15.00 22.51
N LEU A 159 16.41 -13.84 22.74
CA LEU A 159 17.40 -13.66 23.81
C LEU A 159 16.77 -13.84 25.19
N LYS A 160 15.60 -13.24 25.43
CA LYS A 160 14.87 -13.40 26.68
C LYS A 160 14.54 -14.85 26.95
N ASN A 161 14.04 -15.57 25.94
CA ASN A 161 13.68 -16.97 26.08
C ASN A 161 14.93 -17.85 26.30
N TRP A 162 16.03 -17.60 25.60
CA TRP A 162 17.29 -18.33 25.80
C TRP A 162 17.90 -18.08 27.19
N ILE A 163 17.94 -16.82 27.66
CA ILE A 163 18.43 -16.49 29.01
C ILE A 163 17.55 -17.14 30.09
N GLN A 164 16.25 -17.21 29.87
CA GLN A 164 15.31 -17.85 30.78
C GLN A 164 15.46 -19.38 30.79
N ASP A 165 15.73 -20.00 29.63
CA ASP A 165 16.00 -21.43 29.49
C ASP A 165 17.36 -21.84 30.11
N GLN A 166 18.35 -20.94 30.09
CA GLN A 166 19.66 -21.14 30.73
C GLN A 166 19.66 -20.91 32.26
N GLY A 167 18.51 -20.64 32.89
CA GLY A 167 18.40 -20.53 34.35
C GLY A 167 19.09 -19.31 34.98
N LEU A 168 19.55 -18.34 34.19
CA LEU A 168 20.31 -17.16 34.67
C LEU A 168 19.46 -16.05 35.30
N MET A 169 18.15 -16.27 35.47
CA MET A 169 17.25 -15.38 36.19
C MET A 169 16.66 -16.10 37.40
N THR A 170 17.53 -16.54 38.31
CA THR A 170 17.12 -16.79 39.70
C THR A 170 16.67 -15.46 40.29
N LYS A 171 15.37 -15.36 40.57
CA LYS A 171 14.81 -14.35 41.46
C LYS A 171 15.56 -14.42 42.79
N GLU A 172 16.20 -13.33 43.17
CA GLU A 172 16.25 -12.88 44.56
C GLU A 172 15.32 -11.67 44.71
#